data_AF-A0A3D2S7T0-F1
#
_entry.id   AF-A0A3D2S7T0-F1
#
_cell.length_a   1.000
_cell.length_b   1.000
_cell.length_c   1.000
_cell.angle_alpha   90.00
_cell.angle_beta   90.00
_cell.angle_gamma   90.00
#
_symmetry.space_group_name_H-M   'P 1'
#
loop_
_entity.id
_entity.type
_entity.pdbx_description
1 polymer ?
#
loop_
_entity_poly.entity_id
_entity_poly.type
_entity_poly.pdbx_seq_one_letter_code
_entity_poly.pdbx_strand_id
1 'polypeptide(L)'
;EKYFDQVIEINLSELEPHVNGPFTPDLAWPISKLKDAVLTNGWPAELEVGLIGSCTNSSYEDLTRAASVARQAADKKLKTRSEFTITPGSELVRYTVERDGLLTDFEAIGGVVLANACG
;
A
#
# COMPACT_ATOMS: atom_id res chain seq x y z
N GLU A 1 -16.89 -36.93 1.06
CA GLU A 1 -16.96 -35.90 2.12
C GLU A 1 -16.20 -34.66 1.66
N LYS A 2 -16.58 -33.46 2.10
CA LYS A 2 -15.76 -32.26 1.90
C LYS A 2 -14.90 -32.09 3.16
N TYR A 3 -13.65 -32.53 3.11
CA TYR A 3 -12.67 -32.32 4.18
C TYR A 3 -11.45 -31.59 3.61
N PHE A 4 -10.78 -30.81 4.46
CA PHE A 4 -9.52 -30.16 4.12
C PHE A 4 -8.35 -31.02 4.62
N ASP A 5 -7.31 -31.18 3.82
CA ASP A 5 -6.08 -31.87 4.25
C ASP A 5 -5.31 -31.10 5.34
N GLN A 6 -5.51 -29.78 5.40
CA GLN A 6 -4.96 -28.88 6.42
C GLN A 6 -5.93 -27.72 6.68
N VAL A 7 -6.06 -27.33 7.94
CA VAL A 7 -6.82 -26.14 8.38
C VAL A 7 -5.86 -25.18 9.06
N ILE A 8 -5.91 -23.91 8.66
CA ILE A 8 -5.19 -22.80 9.28
C ILE A 8 -6.23 -21.78 9.75
N GLU A 9 -6.17 -21.42 11.02
CA GLU A 9 -7.09 -20.46 11.63
C GLU A 9 -6.40 -19.09 11.80
N ILE A 10 -7.08 -18.02 11.40
CA ILE A 10 -6.60 -16.64 11.53
C ILE A 10 -7.71 -15.80 12.16
N ASN A 11 -7.41 -15.19 13.31
CA ASN A 11 -8.34 -14.26 13.97
C ASN A 11 -8.17 -12.83 13.42
N LEU A 12 -9.13 -12.38 12.62
CA LEU A 12 -9.10 -11.04 12.02
C LEU A 12 -9.22 -9.89 13.05
N SER A 13 -9.74 -10.16 14.25
CA SER A 13 -9.86 -9.15 15.31
C SER A 13 -8.54 -8.89 16.03
N GLU A 14 -7.61 -9.85 15.99
CA GLU A 14 -6.29 -9.76 16.60
C GLU A 14 -5.19 -9.44 15.57
N LEU A 15 -5.50 -9.55 14.28
CA LEU A 15 -4.55 -9.31 13.20
C LEU A 15 -4.19 -7.81 13.09
N GLU A 16 -2.90 -7.50 13.21
CA GLU A 16 -2.35 -6.16 12.96
C GLU A 16 -1.77 -6.04 11.53
N PRO A 17 -1.51 -4.82 11.01
CA PRO A 17 -0.86 -4.63 9.71
C PRO A 17 0.55 -5.22 9.67
N HIS A 18 0.94 -5.75 8.50
CA HIS A 18 2.23 -6.41 8.28
C HIS A 18 2.97 -5.84 7.07
N VAL A 19 4.29 -6.02 7.07
CA VAL A 19 5.18 -5.80 5.92
C VAL A 19 6.06 -7.03 5.76
N ASN A 20 6.16 -7.55 4.55
CA ASN A 20 6.95 -8.74 4.24
C ASN A 20 8.21 -8.36 3.43
N GLY A 21 9.31 -9.07 3.65
CA GLY A 21 10.58 -8.83 2.96
C GLY A 21 11.78 -8.79 3.91
N PRO A 22 12.94 -8.29 3.44
CA PRO A 22 13.14 -7.55 2.18
C PRO A 22 13.34 -8.41 0.92
N PHE A 23 13.76 -9.69 1.03
CA PHE A 23 14.14 -10.51 -0.13
C PHE A 23 13.26 -11.72 -0.40
N THR A 24 12.22 -11.94 0.41
CA THR A 24 11.29 -13.05 0.27
C THR A 24 9.90 -12.65 0.78
N PRO A 25 8.81 -13.08 0.10
CA PRO A 25 7.45 -12.70 0.48
C PRO A 25 6.93 -13.41 1.73
N ASP A 26 7.59 -14.46 2.23
CA ASP A 26 7.17 -15.23 3.41
C ASP A 26 7.78 -14.72 4.73
N LEU A 27 8.75 -13.80 4.67
CA LEU A 27 9.34 -13.17 5.84
C LEU A 27 8.46 -12.01 6.31
N ALA A 28 7.48 -12.31 7.15
CA ALA A 28 6.48 -11.37 7.63
C ALA A 28 6.91 -10.65 8.93
N TRP A 29 6.78 -9.33 8.96
CA TRP A 29 6.99 -8.50 10.14
C TRP A 29 5.70 -7.76 10.50
N PRO A 30 5.22 -7.86 11.75
CA PRO A 30 4.20 -6.94 12.22
C PRO A 30 4.72 -5.52 12.15
N ILE A 31 3.89 -4.57 11.69
CA ILE A 31 4.32 -3.18 11.46
C ILE A 31 4.91 -2.55 12.74
N SER A 32 4.38 -2.93 13.90
CA SER A 32 4.83 -2.51 15.23
C SER A 32 6.27 -2.91 15.55
N LYS A 33 6.79 -3.98 14.92
CA LYS A 33 8.14 -4.52 15.12
C LYS A 33 9.12 -4.19 13.99
N LEU A 34 8.63 -3.64 12.87
CA LEU A 34 9.44 -3.41 11.67
C LEU A 34 10.66 -2.52 11.94
N LYS A 35 10.51 -1.48 12.77
CA LYS A 35 11.62 -0.59 13.14
C LYS A 35 12.79 -1.35 13.78
N ASP A 36 12.49 -2.20 14.74
CA ASP A 36 13.52 -2.95 15.48
C ASP A 36 14.16 -4.01 14.58
N ALA A 37 13.38 -4.60 13.68
CA ALA A 37 13.86 -5.51 12.65
C ALA A 37 14.85 -4.83 11.69
N VAL A 38 14.52 -3.64 11.19
CA VAL A 38 15.40 -2.85 10.30
C VAL A 38 16.73 -2.55 10.98
N LEU A 39 16.71 -2.12 12.25
CA LEU A 39 17.93 -1.80 13.01
C LEU A 39 18.78 -3.04 13.29
N THR A 40 18.15 -4.14 13.72
CA THR A 40 18.85 -5.37 14.11
C THR A 40 19.48 -6.06 12.92
N ASN A 41 18.78 -6.06 11.77
CA ASN A 41 19.26 -6.72 10.55
C ASN A 41 20.11 -5.80 9.67
N GLY A 42 20.29 -4.53 10.05
CA GLY A 42 21.08 -3.56 9.28
C GLY A 42 20.49 -3.26 7.90
N TRP A 43 19.16 -3.27 7.76
CA TRP A 43 18.50 -2.93 6.51
C TRP A 43 18.48 -1.42 6.28
N PRO A 44 18.39 -0.95 5.01
CA PRO A 44 18.19 0.46 4.73
C PRO A 44 16.94 0.98 5.45
N ALA A 45 17.13 2.02 6.26
CA ALA A 45 16.04 2.63 7.03
C ALA A 45 15.28 3.70 6.22
N GLU A 46 15.90 4.22 5.16
CA GLU A 46 15.29 5.22 4.29
C GLU A 46 14.37 4.55 3.27
N LEU A 47 13.10 4.98 3.26
CA LEU A 47 12.16 4.64 2.21
C LEU A 47 12.38 5.62 1.06
N GLU A 48 13.04 5.18 0.00
CA GLU A 48 13.29 6.04 -1.17
C GLU A 48 12.01 6.25 -2.00
N VAL A 49 11.27 5.17 -2.24
CA VAL A 49 10.07 5.16 -3.09
C VAL A 49 8.96 4.33 -2.44
N GLY A 50 7.74 4.88 -2.40
CA GLY A 50 6.51 4.15 -2.09
C GLY A 50 5.70 3.92 -3.37
N LEU A 51 5.36 2.67 -3.65
CA LEU A 51 4.57 2.30 -4.82
C LEU A 51 3.29 1.62 -4.36
N ILE A 52 2.12 2.12 -4.79
CA ILE A 52 0.82 1.50 -4.51
C ILE A 52 0.08 1.19 -5.81
N GLY A 53 -0.80 0.19 -5.76
CA GLY A 53 -1.58 -0.25 -6.91
C GLY A 53 -1.09 -1.59 -7.45
N SER A 54 -0.88 -1.67 -8.78
CA SER A 54 -0.62 -2.92 -9.51
C SER A 54 -1.77 -3.93 -9.40
N CYS A 55 -1.64 -5.13 -9.94
CA CYS A 55 -2.73 -6.12 -10.00
C CYS A 55 -3.24 -6.57 -8.61
N THR A 56 -2.42 -6.47 -7.57
CA THR A 56 -2.78 -6.96 -6.23
C THR A 56 -3.58 -5.95 -5.40
N ASN A 57 -3.26 -4.65 -5.47
CA ASN A 57 -3.76 -3.64 -4.52
C ASN A 57 -4.24 -2.35 -5.20
N SER A 58 -4.91 -2.47 -6.33
CA SER A 58 -5.40 -1.34 -7.13
C SER A 58 -6.92 -1.33 -7.33
N SER A 59 -7.68 -2.00 -6.47
CA SER A 59 -9.13 -1.88 -6.52
C SER A 59 -9.57 -0.45 -6.15
N TYR A 60 -10.83 -0.12 -6.44
CA TYR A 60 -11.43 1.14 -5.99
C TYR A 60 -11.35 1.28 -4.47
N GLU A 61 -11.56 0.18 -3.72
CA GLU A 61 -11.48 0.19 -2.26
C GLU A 61 -10.05 0.48 -1.77
N ASP A 62 -9.04 -0.16 -2.36
CA ASP A 62 -7.63 0.06 -2.01
C ASP A 62 -7.24 1.53 -2.20
N LEU A 63 -7.57 2.08 -3.37
CA LEU A 63 -7.25 3.46 -3.72
C LEU A 63 -8.05 4.45 -2.86
N THR A 64 -9.30 4.13 -2.49
CA THR A 64 -10.09 4.96 -1.58
C THR A 64 -9.47 5.03 -0.18
N ARG A 65 -9.00 3.88 0.35
CA ARG A 65 -8.33 3.82 1.65
C ARG A 65 -7.02 4.63 1.64
N ALA A 66 -6.21 4.48 0.59
CA ALA A 66 -4.99 5.26 0.43
C ALA A 66 -5.26 6.77 0.28
N ALA A 67 -6.24 7.16 -0.53
CA ALA A 67 -6.63 8.56 -0.70
C ALA A 67 -7.13 9.20 0.61
N SER A 68 -7.82 8.43 1.46
CA SER A 68 -8.22 8.88 2.80
C SER A 68 -7.03 9.29 3.68
N VAL A 69 -5.90 8.58 3.58
CA VAL A 69 -4.65 8.95 4.28
C VAL A 69 -4.00 10.16 3.61
N ALA A 70 -3.99 10.21 2.28
CA ALA A 70 -3.44 11.34 1.53
C ALA A 70 -4.15 12.66 1.85
N ARG A 71 -5.49 12.65 1.93
CA ARG A 71 -6.29 13.83 2.35
C ARG A 71 -5.88 14.36 3.72
N GLN A 72 -5.70 13.48 4.70
CA GLN A 72 -5.27 13.89 6.05
C GLN A 72 -3.86 14.53 6.04
N ALA A 73 -2.97 14.05 5.17
CA ALA A 73 -1.65 14.66 5.00
C ALA A 73 -1.75 16.03 4.32
N ALA A 74 -2.57 16.15 3.26
CA ALA A 74 -2.82 17.41 2.57
C ALA A 74 -3.46 18.47 3.49
N ASP A 75 -4.43 18.10 4.32
CA ASP A 75 -5.06 18.98 5.33
C ASP A 75 -4.04 19.55 6.33
N LYS A 76 -3.02 18.74 6.64
CA LYS A 76 -1.87 19.12 7.48
C LYS A 76 -0.75 19.83 6.71
N LYS A 77 -0.95 20.11 5.42
CA LYS A 77 0.02 20.71 4.50
C LYS A 77 1.31 19.90 4.39
N LEU A 78 1.22 18.59 4.53
CA LEU A 78 2.33 17.65 4.38
C LEU A 78 2.41 17.15 2.93
N LYS A 79 3.64 16.87 2.50
CA LYS A 79 3.95 16.18 1.25
C LYS A 79 4.65 14.87 1.58
N THR A 80 4.69 13.94 0.64
CA THR A 80 5.49 12.72 0.78
C THR A 80 6.96 13.09 0.92
N ARG A 81 7.68 12.35 1.79
CA ARG A 81 9.14 12.48 1.89
C ARG A 81 9.87 11.64 0.85
N SER A 82 9.29 10.48 0.55
CA SER A 82 9.72 9.56 -0.49
C SER A 82 9.04 9.92 -1.81
N GLU A 83 9.62 9.47 -2.92
CA GLU A 83 8.89 9.42 -4.19
C GLU A 83 7.67 8.52 -4.00
N PHE A 84 6.54 8.90 -4.60
CA PHE A 84 5.30 8.17 -4.41
C PHE A 84 4.58 7.97 -5.74
N THR A 85 4.38 6.72 -6.14
CA THR A 85 3.76 6.36 -7.41
C THR A 85 2.50 5.52 -7.21
N ILE A 86 1.53 5.73 -8.09
CA ILE A 86 0.21 5.10 -8.04
C ILE A 86 -0.09 4.48 -9.40
N THR A 87 -0.34 3.18 -9.43
CA THR A 87 -0.66 2.43 -10.65
C THR A 87 -2.05 1.80 -10.55
N PRO A 88 -3.09 2.40 -11.18
CA PRO A 88 -4.42 1.81 -11.21
C PRO A 88 -4.43 0.49 -12.00
N GLY A 89 -5.25 -0.47 -11.57
CA GLY A 89 -5.23 -1.83 -12.12
C GLY A 89 -5.93 -2.00 -13.46
N SER A 90 -6.69 -0.99 -13.88
CA SER A 90 -7.38 -0.96 -15.17
C SER A 90 -7.81 0.46 -15.51
N GLU A 91 -8.11 0.70 -16.79
CA GLU A 91 -8.72 1.97 -17.21
C GLU A 91 -10.04 2.24 -16.49
N LEU A 92 -10.89 1.22 -16.32
CA LEU A 92 -12.16 1.39 -15.62
C LEU A 92 -11.96 1.91 -14.20
N VAL A 93 -11.00 1.34 -13.47
CA VAL A 93 -10.65 1.83 -12.13
C VAL A 93 -10.12 3.25 -12.23
N ARG A 94 -9.15 3.53 -13.11
CA ARG A 94 -8.55 4.86 -13.29
C ARG A 94 -9.63 5.93 -13.50
N TYR A 95 -10.54 5.72 -14.46
CA TYR A 95 -11.65 6.64 -14.74
C TYR A 95 -12.55 6.85 -13.52
N THR A 96 -12.83 5.79 -12.76
CA THR A 96 -13.72 5.86 -11.59
C THR A 96 -13.08 6.67 -10.47
N VAL A 97 -11.81 6.38 -10.14
CA VAL A 97 -11.10 7.08 -9.06
C VAL A 97 -10.75 8.52 -9.43
N GLU A 98 -10.55 8.80 -10.72
CA GLU A 98 -10.39 10.17 -11.24
C GLU A 98 -11.68 10.98 -11.08
N ARG A 99 -12.81 10.43 -11.55
CA ARG A 99 -14.14 11.06 -11.39
C ARG A 99 -14.45 11.37 -9.93
N ASP A 100 -14.07 10.48 -9.03
CA ASP A 100 -14.37 10.58 -7.59
C ASP A 100 -13.30 11.40 -6.82
N GLY A 101 -12.31 11.96 -7.50
CA GLY A 101 -11.33 12.91 -6.95
C GLY A 101 -10.13 12.28 -6.22
N LEU A 102 -10.02 10.95 -6.20
CA LEU A 102 -8.95 10.25 -5.47
C LEU A 102 -7.57 10.51 -6.08
N LEU A 103 -7.47 10.68 -7.41
CA LEU A 103 -6.20 11.02 -8.05
C LEU A 103 -5.69 12.38 -7.60
N THR A 104 -6.59 13.36 -7.48
CA THR A 104 -6.27 14.69 -6.96
C THR A 104 -5.77 14.64 -5.52
N ASP A 105 -6.30 13.75 -4.69
CA ASP A 105 -5.81 13.56 -3.31
C ASP A 105 -4.35 13.09 -3.28
N PHE A 106 -3.95 12.22 -4.20
CA PHE A 106 -2.56 11.76 -4.32
C PHE A 106 -1.64 12.86 -4.86
N GLU A 107 -2.05 13.56 -5.91
CA GLU A 107 -1.30 14.70 -6.47
C GLU A 107 -1.10 15.80 -5.42
N ALA A 108 -2.11 16.04 -4.57
CA ALA A 108 -2.07 17.01 -3.49
C ALA A 108 -0.97 16.73 -2.46
N ILE A 109 -0.43 15.50 -2.38
CA ILE A 109 0.70 15.16 -1.51
C ILE A 109 2.01 14.92 -2.27
N GLY A 110 2.03 15.09 -3.60
CA GLY A 110 3.19 14.88 -4.45
C GLY A 110 3.26 13.49 -5.10
N GLY A 111 2.17 12.74 -5.11
CA GLY A 111 2.08 11.45 -5.81
C GLY A 111 2.05 11.61 -7.34
N VAL A 112 2.60 10.62 -8.04
CA VAL A 112 2.62 10.52 -9.50
C VAL A 112 1.78 9.32 -9.95
N VAL A 113 0.76 9.58 -10.77
CA VAL A 113 -0.07 8.51 -11.35
C VAL A 113 0.61 7.96 -12.60
N LEU A 114 0.90 6.66 -12.59
CA LEU A 114 1.52 5.95 -13.71
C LEU A 114 0.46 5.39 -14.67
N ALA A 115 0.92 4.92 -15.83
CA ALA A 115 0.06 4.22 -16.78
C ALA A 115 -0.51 2.93 -16.16
N ASN A 116 -1.66 2.48 -16.66
CA ASN A 116 -2.31 1.23 -16.23
C ASN A 116 -1.58 0.01 -16.81
N ALA A 117 -0.40 -0.28 -16.27
CA ALA A 117 0.45 -1.40 -16.62
C ALA A 117 1.15 -1.94 -15.37
N CYS A 118 1.78 -3.11 -15.44
CA CYS A 118 2.49 -3.67 -14.27
C CYS A 118 3.70 -2.82 -13.81
N GLY A 119 4.15 -1.87 -14.64
CA GLY A 119 5.34 -1.04 -14.46
C GLY A 119 5.88 -0.62 -15.81
#